data_AF-A0A7R8UE11-F1
#
_entry.id   AF-A0A7R8UE11-F1
#
_cell.length_a   1.000
_cell.length_b   1.000
_cell.length_c   1.000
_cell.angle_alpha   90.00
_cell.angle_beta   90.00
_cell.angle_gamma   90.00
#
_symmetry.space_group_name_H-M   'P 1'
#
loop_
_entity.id
_entity.type
_entity.pdbx_description
1 polymer ?
#
loop_
_entity_poly.entity_id
_entity_poly.type
_entity_poly.pdbx_seq_one_letter_code
_entity_poly.pdbx_strand_id
1 'polypeptide(L)'
;MVNLSTVIGKFFDDYINHTPKKLKIIDAYLSYIMLTGIVQFVYCCLVGTFPFNSFLSGFISTGISPERGFADFIFAHVILHLVVINFIG
;
A
#
# COMPACT_ATOMS: atom_id res chain seq x y z
N MET A 1 29.01 -17.17 -17.48
CA MET A 1 27.94 -17.35 -16.47
C MET A 1 27.16 -16.05 -16.36
N VAL A 2 25.85 -16.10 -16.48
CA VAL A 2 24.98 -14.92 -16.32
C VAL A 2 25.01 -14.54 -14.83
N ASN A 3 25.46 -13.33 -14.53
CA ASN A 3 25.43 -12.80 -13.17
C ASN A 3 24.05 -12.21 -12.89
N LEU A 4 23.40 -12.69 -11.82
CA LEU A 4 22.06 -12.24 -11.43
C LEU A 4 22.01 -10.72 -11.19
N SER A 5 23.08 -10.16 -10.60
CA SER A 5 23.22 -8.71 -10.41
C SER A 5 23.19 -7.93 -11.72
N THR A 6 23.80 -8.45 -12.79
CA THR A 6 23.79 -7.83 -14.11
C THR A 6 22.41 -7.87 -14.75
N VAL A 7 21.65 -8.95 -14.52
CA VAL A 7 20.27 -9.09 -15.02
C VAL A 7 19.35 -8.10 -14.32
N ILE A 8 19.41 -8.02 -12.99
CA ILE A 8 18.62 -7.08 -12.19
C ILE A 8 18.94 -5.63 -12.59
N GLY A 9 20.24 -5.31 -12.75
CA GLY A 9 20.67 -3.98 -13.19
C GLY A 9 20.11 -3.59 -14.56
N LYS A 10 20.10 -4.52 -15.53
CA LYS A 10 19.51 -4.27 -16.85
C LYS A 10 18.01 -4.01 -16.80
N PHE A 11 17.24 -4.80 -16.05
CA PHE A 11 15.81 -4.59 -15.92
C PHE A 11 15.48 -3.25 -15.22
N PHE A 12 16.28 -2.86 -14.24
CA PHE A 12 16.08 -1.60 -13.53
C PHE A 12 16.37 -0.39 -14.43
N ASP A 13 17.45 -0.44 -15.20
CA ASP A 13 17.82 0.62 -16.14
C ASP A 13 16.77 0.77 -17.26
N ASP A 14 16.29 -0.36 -17.80
CA ASP A 14 15.23 -0.38 -18.82
C ASP A 14 13.92 0.22 -18.28
N TYR A 15 13.52 -0.17 -17.07
CA TYR A 15 12.33 0.38 -16.40
C TYR A 15 12.45 1.90 -16.16
N ILE A 16 13.62 2.41 -15.78
CA ILE A 16 13.82 3.85 -15.58
C ILE A 16 13.72 4.61 -16.89
N ASN A 17 14.28 4.09 -17.98
CA ASN A 17 14.36 4.84 -19.23
C ASN A 17 13.08 4.74 -20.06
N HIS A 18 12.36 3.62 -20.01
CA HIS A 18 11.19 3.37 -20.86
C HIS A 18 9.84 3.75 -20.22
N THR A 19 9.76 3.79 -18.88
CA THR A 19 8.48 4.03 -18.18
C THR A 19 8.20 5.53 -17.97
N PRO A 20 7.01 6.04 -18.34
CA PRO A 20 6.66 7.45 -18.12
C PRO A 20 6.49 7.79 -16.63
N LYS A 21 6.80 9.03 -16.24
CA LYS A 21 6.79 9.49 -14.84
C LYS A 21 5.46 9.27 -14.12
N LYS A 22 4.33 9.42 -14.82
CA LYS A 22 2.99 9.17 -14.24
C LYS A 22 2.81 7.69 -13.81
N LEU A 23 3.31 6.74 -14.60
CA LEU A 23 3.26 5.31 -14.25
C LEU A 23 4.15 5.00 -13.06
N LYS A 24 5.35 5.59 -12.99
CA LYS A 24 6.25 5.38 -11.84
C LYS A 24 5.65 5.83 -10.50
N ILE A 25 4.85 6.90 -10.51
CA ILE A 25 4.12 7.36 -9.32
C ILE A 25 3.05 6.33 -8.92
N ILE A 26 2.35 5.74 -9.90
CA ILE A 26 1.37 4.67 -9.65
C ILE A 26 2.07 3.43 -9.10
N ASP A 27 3.20 3.01 -9.67
CA ASP A 27 3.98 1.88 -9.16
C ASP A 27 4.50 2.13 -7.74
N ALA A 28 4.98 3.34 -7.44
CA ALA A 28 5.41 3.71 -6.10
C ALA A 28 4.24 3.65 -5.10
N TYR A 29 3.05 4.14 -5.49
CA TYR A 29 1.84 4.03 -4.68
C TYR A 29 1.45 2.56 -4.44
N LEU A 30 1.50 1.73 -5.49
CA LEU A 30 1.18 0.30 -5.40
C LEU A 30 2.16 -0.44 -4.48
N SER A 31 3.45 -0.08 -4.53
CA SER A 31 4.48 -0.61 -3.62
C SER A 31 4.25 -0.20 -2.16
N TYR A 32 3.79 1.03 -1.91
CA TYR A 32 3.42 1.51 -0.58
C TYR A 32 2.23 0.73 -0.02
N ILE A 33 1.21 0.49 -0.83
CA ILE A 33 0.06 -0.32 -0.42
C ILE A 33 0.50 -1.77 -0.11
N MET A 34 1.39 -2.34 -0.91
CA MET A 34 1.93 -3.68 -0.65
C MET A 34 2.67 -3.75 0.69
N LEU A 35 3.55 -2.78 0.97
CA LEU A 35 4.29 -2.70 2.23
C LEU A 35 3.37 -2.52 3.43
N THR A 36 2.40 -1.62 3.35
CA THR A 36 1.43 -1.42 4.43
C THR A 36 0.60 -2.68 4.68
N GLY A 37 0.24 -3.43 3.62
CA GLY A 37 -0.42 -4.73 3.75
C GLY A 37 0.41 -5.79 4.46
N ILE A 38 1.72 -5.84 4.20
CA ILE A 38 2.64 -6.73 4.91
C ILE A 38 2.71 -6.35 6.40
N VAL A 39 2.86 -5.07 6.71
CA VAL A 39 2.90 -4.59 8.10
C VAL A 39 1.58 -4.92 8.82
N GLN A 40 0.44 -4.72 8.16
CA GLN A 40 -0.89 -5.04 8.70
C GLN A 40 -1.05 -6.56 8.93
N PHE A 41 -0.53 -7.39 8.03
CA PHE A 41 -0.54 -8.84 8.16
C PHE A 41 0.31 -9.29 9.35
N VAL A 42 1.52 -8.74 9.49
CA VAL A 42 2.39 -9.03 10.64
C VAL A 42 1.73 -8.58 11.95
N TYR A 43 1.12 -7.40 11.98
CA TYR A 43 0.37 -6.93 13.15
C TYR A 43 -0.80 -7.86 13.49
N CYS A 44 -1.54 -8.33 12.48
CA CYS A 44 -2.62 -9.31 12.66
C CYS A 44 -2.12 -10.60 13.32
N CYS A 45 -0.95 -11.10 12.90
CA CYS A 45 -0.33 -12.28 13.48
C CYS A 45 0.14 -12.08 14.94
N LEU A 46 0.54 -10.86 15.32
CA LEU A 46 1.14 -10.58 16.64
C LEU A 46 0.13 -10.10 17.69
N VAL A 47 -0.82 -9.24 17.30
CA VAL A 47 -1.69 -8.48 18.23
C VAL A 47 -3.17 -8.83 18.05
N GLY A 48 -3.58 -9.36 16.89
CA GLY A 48 -4.94 -9.79 16.59
C GLY A 48 -5.60 -9.04 15.43
N THR A 49 -6.86 -9.36 15.15
CA THR A 49 -7.57 -9.02 13.90
C THR A 49 -8.09 -7.58 13.80
N PHE A 50 -7.94 -6.76 14.84
CA PHE A 50 -8.31 -5.35 14.83
C PHE A 50 -7.05 -4.49 14.65
N PRO A 51 -6.80 -3.82 13.49
CA PRO A 51 -7.75 -3.30 12.49
C PRO A 51 -7.59 -3.93 11.08
N PHE A 52 -7.44 -5.25 10.99
CA PHE A 52 -7.23 -5.96 9.71
C PHE A 52 -8.40 -5.78 8.74
N ASN A 53 -9.64 -5.84 9.25
CA ASN A 53 -10.85 -5.74 8.42
C ASN A 53 -11.03 -4.33 7.82
N SER A 54 -10.66 -3.28 8.55
CA SER A 54 -10.69 -1.89 8.06
C SER A 54 -9.63 -1.62 7.00
N PHE A 55 -8.44 -2.23 7.13
CA PHE A 55 -7.41 -2.15 6.10
C PHE A 55 -7.76 -2.93 4.83
N LEU A 56 -8.31 -4.13 4.97
CA LEU A 56 -8.78 -4.91 3.84
C LEU A 56 -9.87 -4.15 3.05
N SER A 57 -10.77 -3.45 3.75
CA SER A 57 -11.76 -2.58 3.12
C SER A 57 -11.13 -1.40 2.37
N GLY A 58 -10.10 -0.75 2.92
CA GLY A 58 -9.38 0.34 2.23
C GLY A 58 -8.56 -0.14 1.03
N PHE A 59 -7.94 -1.32 1.15
CA PHE A 59 -7.17 -1.96 0.08
C PHE A 59 -8.08 -2.33 -1.10
N ILE A 60 -9.25 -2.93 -0.86
CA ILE A 60 -10.19 -3.29 -1.92
C ILE A 60 -10.85 -2.06 -2.56
N SER A 61 -11.08 -0.97 -1.80
CA SER A 61 -11.59 0.30 -2.37
C SER A 61 -10.62 0.91 -3.40
N THR A 62 -9.31 0.66 -3.28
CA THR A 62 -8.30 1.16 -4.23
C THR A 62 -8.48 0.63 -5.67
N GLY A 63 -9.30 -0.40 -5.89
CA GLY A 63 -9.71 -0.82 -7.23
C GLY A 63 -10.57 0.20 -7.99
N ILE A 64 -11.13 1.20 -7.30
CA ILE A 64 -11.81 2.35 -7.90
C ILE A 64 -10.83 3.53 -7.94
N SER A 65 -10.76 4.22 -9.08
CA SER A 65 -9.95 5.43 -9.40
C SER A 65 -9.00 5.93 -8.31
N PRO A 66 -7.69 6.11 -8.55
CA PRO A 66 -6.71 6.43 -7.50
C PRO A 66 -7.09 7.61 -6.59
N GLU A 67 -7.85 8.59 -7.07
CA GLU A 67 -8.38 9.69 -6.26
C GLU A 67 -9.44 9.24 -5.24
N ARG A 68 -10.30 8.27 -5.62
CA ARG A 68 -11.32 7.66 -4.76
C ARG A 68 -10.71 6.70 -3.75
N GLY A 69 -9.75 5.86 -4.15
CA GLY A 69 -9.04 4.98 -3.20
C GLY A 69 -8.31 5.77 -2.11
N PHE A 70 -7.67 6.89 -2.47
CA PHE A 70 -7.04 7.79 -1.51
C PHE A 70 -8.06 8.46 -0.58
N ALA A 71 -9.18 8.94 -1.11
CA ALA A 71 -10.24 9.57 -0.32
C ALA A 71 -10.87 8.59 0.68
N ASP A 72 -11.17 7.35 0.25
CA ASP A 72 -11.73 6.31 1.11
C ASP A 72 -10.73 5.88 2.19
N PHE A 73 -9.43 5.81 1.87
CA PHE A 73 -8.38 5.54 2.86
C PHE A 73 -8.31 6.63 3.93
N ILE A 74 -8.27 7.90 3.54
CA ILE A 74 -8.25 9.02 4.51
C ILE A 74 -9.52 9.03 5.35
N PHE A 75 -10.69 8.83 4.72
CA PHE A 75 -11.96 8.81 5.43
C PHE A 75 -12.02 7.67 6.47
N ALA A 76 -11.62 6.46 6.09
CA ALA A 76 -11.55 5.32 6.99
C ALA A 76 -10.53 5.55 8.13
N HIS A 77 -9.38 6.14 7.83
CA HIS A 77 -8.35 6.44 8.83
C HIS A 77 -8.82 7.48 9.86
N VAL A 78 -9.54 8.52 9.41
CA VAL A 78 -10.12 9.55 10.28
C VAL A 78 -11.23 8.98 11.16
N ILE A 79 -12.14 8.19 10.59
CA ILE A 79 -13.21 7.51 11.34
C ILE A 79 -12.60 6.57 12.39
N LEU A 80 -11.57 5.79 12.02
CA LEU A 80 -10.88 4.89 12.94
C LEU A 80 -10.23 5.66 14.09
N HIS A 81 -9.52 6.75 13.81
CA HIS A 81 -8.95 7.61 14.86
C HIS A 81 -10.03 8.21 15.76
N LEU A 82 -11.15 8.67 15.20
CA LEU A 82 -12.28 9.18 15.97
C LEU A 82 -12.88 8.12 16.89
N VAL A 83 -13.10 6.90 16.39
CA VAL A 83 -13.63 5.78 17.18
C VAL A 83 -12.65 5.37 18.27
N VAL A 84 -11.36 5.27 17.95
CA VAL A 84 -10.31 4.92 18.91
C VAL A 84 -10.20 5.98 20.02
N ILE A 85 -10.17 7.27 19.69
CA ILE A 85 -10.12 8.36 20.67
C ILE A 85 -11.40 8.38 21.53
N ASN A 86 -12.56 8.06 20.96
CA ASN A 86 -13.82 8.01 21.69
C ASN A 86 -13.94 6.79 22.62
N PHE A 87 -13.33 5.66 22.27
CA PHE A 87 -13.37 4.42 23.05
C PHE A 87 -12.20 4.23 24.03
N ILE A 88 -11.10 4.98 23.88
CA ILE A 88 -9.92 4.83 24.75
C ILE A 88 -10.08 5.53 26.10
N GLY A 89 -10.92 6.57 26.22
CA GLY A 89 -11.10 7.32 27.47
C GLY A 89 -9.95 8.26 27.78
#